data_AF-A0A610XNC7-F1
#
_entry.id   AF-A0A610XNC7-F1
#
_cell.length_a   1.000
_cell.length_b   1.000
_cell.length_c   1.000
_cell.angle_alpha   90.00
_cell.angle_beta   90.00
_cell.angle_gamma   90.00
#
_symmetry.space_group_name_H-M   'P 1'
#
loop_
_entity.id
_entity.type
_entity.pdbx_description
1 polymer ?
#
loop_
_entity_poly.entity_id
_entity_poly.type
_entity_poly.pdbx_seq_one_letter_code
_entity_poly.pdbx_strand_id
1 'polypeptide(L)'
;MNQAEFARRHGVSRKTVTQWKERGWLVMNGREIDVSASDAMLEKYRKTVIREDVLPEAETLLQTGADEYQDEGDDEDMSPDKVAERIMLATGATMSLDEARRVKENYLALLTKLEYQQKEGELVDLTEAKEVLFACARQSRDAWMNWPARVAPLMAADLDIPADRMTEVLTAHVHKQISLLGEPEFYITEE
;
A
#
# COMPACT_ATOMS: atom_id res chain seq x y z
N MET A 1 -4.68 48.09 22.04
CA MET A 1 -5.86 47.52 21.31
C MET A 1 -6.56 46.45 22.14
N ASN A 2 -7.90 46.38 22.16
CA ASN A 2 -8.65 45.40 22.98
C ASN A 2 -8.86 44.06 22.24
N GLN A 3 -9.02 42.94 22.96
CA GLN A 3 -9.24 41.59 22.43
C GLN A 3 -10.37 41.49 21.39
N ALA A 4 -11.50 42.15 21.63
CA ALA A 4 -12.63 42.12 20.71
C ALA A 4 -12.35 42.87 19.39
N GLU A 5 -11.53 43.91 19.46
CA GLU A 5 -11.09 44.67 18.30
C GLU A 5 -10.04 43.88 17.51
N PHE A 6 -9.11 43.24 18.23
CA PHE A 6 -8.08 42.37 17.67
C PHE A 6 -8.69 41.18 16.92
N ALA A 7 -9.70 40.53 17.53
CA ALA A 7 -10.47 39.47 16.89
C ALA A 7 -11.07 39.90 15.53
N ARG A 8 -11.68 41.09 15.48
CA ARG A 8 -12.25 41.65 14.24
C ARG A 8 -11.20 41.92 13.17
N ARG A 9 -10.02 42.43 13.55
CA ARG A 9 -8.93 42.73 12.60
C ARG A 9 -8.35 41.48 11.96
N HIS A 10 -8.24 40.38 12.70
CA HIS A 10 -7.72 39.11 12.20
C HIS A 10 -8.80 38.17 11.64
N GLY A 11 -10.08 38.60 11.61
CA GLY A 11 -11.19 37.80 11.09
C GLY A 11 -11.50 36.54 11.93
N VAL A 12 -11.11 36.53 13.22
CA VAL A 12 -11.26 35.36 14.11
C VAL A 12 -12.26 35.64 15.24
N SER A 13 -12.76 34.57 15.86
CA SER A 13 -13.67 34.71 17.00
C SER A 13 -12.95 35.22 18.25
N ARG A 14 -13.68 35.90 19.15
CA ARG A 14 -13.14 36.34 20.45
C ARG A 14 -12.63 35.17 21.29
N LYS A 15 -13.26 33.99 21.18
CA LYS A 15 -12.84 32.75 21.84
C LYS A 15 -11.45 32.30 21.37
N THR A 16 -11.16 32.44 20.08
CA THR A 16 -9.86 32.12 19.48
C THR A 16 -8.75 33.02 20.05
N VAL A 17 -9.03 34.31 20.22
CA VAL A 17 -8.09 35.27 20.84
C VAL A 17 -7.86 34.94 22.33
N THR A 18 -8.88 34.46 23.05
CA THR A 18 -8.70 33.96 24.42
C THR A 18 -7.80 32.73 24.48
N GLN A 19 -7.96 31.77 23.55
CA GLN A 19 -7.08 30.61 23.47
C GLN A 19 -5.64 31.00 23.12
N TRP A 20 -5.42 31.97 22.23
CA TRP A 20 -4.08 32.48 21.95
C TRP A 20 -3.44 33.16 23.17
N LYS A 21 -4.23 33.82 24.01
CA LYS A 21 -3.77 34.36 25.29
C LYS A 21 -3.38 33.24 26.27
N GLU A 22 -4.20 32.21 26.43
CA GLU A 22 -3.93 31.06 27.30
C GLU A 22 -2.65 30.31 26.88
N ARG A 23 -2.40 30.24 25.57
CA ARG A 23 -1.20 29.62 24.99
C ARG A 23 0.04 30.52 25.01
N GLY A 24 -0.07 31.76 25.50
CA GLY A 24 1.05 32.71 25.56
C GLY A 24 1.48 33.30 24.22
N TRP A 25 0.63 33.23 23.19
CA TRP A 25 0.93 33.73 21.84
C TRP A 25 0.58 35.21 21.64
N LEU A 26 -0.04 35.84 22.63
CA LEU A 26 -0.35 37.27 22.62
C LEU A 26 0.49 37.98 23.68
N VAL A 27 1.16 39.04 23.28
CA VAL A 27 1.90 39.91 24.18
C VAL A 27 0.94 40.98 24.70
N MET A 28 0.67 40.93 26.00
CA MET A 28 -0.26 41.85 26.68
C MET A 28 0.52 42.92 27.41
N ASN A 29 0.23 44.19 27.12
CA ASN A 29 0.68 45.35 27.89
C ASN A 29 -0.46 45.76 28.83
N GLY A 30 -0.56 45.07 29.98
CA GLY A 30 -1.64 45.29 30.95
C GLY A 30 -3.02 44.87 30.40
N ARG A 31 -3.91 45.86 30.16
CA ARG A 31 -5.27 45.61 29.65
C ARG A 31 -5.35 45.64 28.12
N GLU A 32 -4.26 45.96 27.44
CA GLU A 32 -4.21 46.09 25.99
C GLU A 32 -3.27 45.08 25.34
N ILE A 33 -3.61 44.63 24.14
CA ILE A 33 -2.77 43.78 23.30
C ILE A 33 -1.77 44.67 22.55
N ASP A 34 -0.50 44.32 22.63
CA ASP A 34 0.53 44.83 21.72
C ASP A 34 0.38 44.13 20.38
N VAL A 35 -0.18 44.84 19.40
CA VAL A 35 -0.56 44.28 18.10
C VAL A 35 0.68 43.82 17.34
N SER A 36 1.76 44.62 17.35
CA SER A 36 2.95 44.32 16.57
C SER A 36 3.69 43.09 17.09
N ALA A 37 3.88 43.01 18.42
CA ALA A 37 4.53 41.87 19.05
C ALA A 37 3.66 40.59 18.97
N SER A 38 2.33 40.73 19.10
CA SER A 38 1.40 39.60 18.98
C SER A 38 1.29 39.08 17.54
N ASP A 39 1.32 39.97 16.53
CA ASP A 39 1.29 39.59 15.12
C ASP A 39 2.57 38.83 14.72
N ALA A 40 3.73 39.27 15.20
CA ALA A 40 5.00 38.58 14.99
C ALA A 40 5.04 37.18 15.63
N MET A 41 4.38 37.02 16.77
CA MET A 41 4.26 35.72 17.45
C MET A 41 3.26 34.83 16.72
N LEU A 42 2.12 35.38 16.30
CA LEU A 42 1.09 34.66 15.54
C LEU A 42 1.61 34.20 14.18
N GLU A 43 2.43 34.96 13.47
CA GLU A 43 3.01 34.51 12.20
C GLU A 43 3.88 33.26 12.36
N LYS A 44 4.65 33.18 13.46
CA LYS A 44 5.50 32.01 13.77
C LYS A 44 4.67 30.78 14.12
N TYR A 45 3.63 30.93 14.95
CA TYR A 45 2.84 29.79 15.42
C TYR A 45 1.66 29.42 14.51
N ARG A 46 1.16 30.34 13.68
CA ARG A 46 0.08 30.06 12.71
C ARG A 46 0.57 29.13 11.60
N LYS A 47 1.86 29.24 11.21
CA LYS A 47 2.52 28.33 10.27
C LYS A 47 2.66 26.90 10.81
N THR A 48 2.83 26.75 12.12
CA THR A 48 2.96 25.43 12.78
C THR A 48 1.63 24.80 13.19
N VAL A 49 0.52 25.54 13.11
CA VAL A 49 -0.82 25.12 13.56
C VAL A 49 -1.76 24.81 12.39
N ILE A 50 -1.30 24.97 11.14
CA ILE A 50 -1.85 24.13 10.07
C ILE A 50 -1.43 22.70 10.45
N ARG A 51 -2.31 22.00 11.19
CA ARG A 51 -2.40 20.55 11.07
C ARG A 51 -2.71 20.33 9.60
N GLU A 52 -1.67 20.06 8.84
CA GLU A 52 -1.83 19.17 7.72
C GLU A 52 -2.51 17.94 8.31
N ASP A 53 -3.79 17.76 7.97
CA ASP A 53 -4.45 16.46 8.05
C ASP A 53 -3.82 15.55 6.98
N VAL A 54 -2.49 15.44 7.01
CA VAL A 54 -1.75 14.36 6.40
C VAL A 54 -1.92 13.25 7.42
N LEU A 55 -2.94 12.42 7.19
CA LEU A 55 -2.82 11.01 7.58
C LEU A 55 -1.40 10.62 7.18
N PRO A 56 -0.51 10.21 8.10
CA PRO A 56 0.76 9.67 7.66
C PRO A 56 0.40 8.53 6.70
N GLU A 57 0.78 8.66 5.44
CA GLU A 57 0.75 7.56 4.50
C GLU A 57 1.39 6.39 5.24
N ALA A 58 0.63 5.33 5.45
CA ALA A 58 1.12 4.15 6.16
C ALA A 58 2.41 3.60 5.50
N GLU A 59 2.68 3.99 4.25
CA GLU A 59 3.91 3.76 3.50
C GLU A 59 5.16 4.40 4.12
N THR A 60 5.10 5.58 4.75
CA THR A 60 6.31 6.22 5.27
C THR A 60 6.88 5.49 6.50
N LEU A 61 6.02 4.86 7.31
CA LEU A 61 6.45 3.99 8.42
C LEU A 61 6.88 2.60 7.94
N LEU A 62 6.40 2.14 6.78
CA LEU A 62 6.87 0.93 6.13
C LEU A 62 8.30 1.13 5.59
N GLN A 63 8.63 2.32 5.10
CA GLN A 63 9.92 2.61 4.48
C GLN A 63 11.04 2.85 5.49
N THR A 64 10.78 3.58 6.58
CA THR A 64 11.79 3.79 7.63
C THR A 64 12.16 2.52 8.40
N GLY A 65 11.33 1.48 8.37
CA GLY A 65 11.64 0.17 8.96
C GLY A 65 12.30 -0.81 7.98
N ALA A 66 12.24 -0.54 6.67
CA ALA A 66 12.74 -1.45 5.64
C ALA A 66 14.12 -1.03 5.07
N ASP A 67 14.46 0.27 5.06
CA ASP A 67 15.67 0.78 4.41
C ASP A 67 16.95 0.74 5.27
N GLU A 68 16.89 0.33 6.54
CA GLU A 68 18.08 0.16 7.41
C GLU A 68 18.28 -1.27 7.90
N TYR A 69 17.97 -2.26 7.06
CA TYR A 69 18.60 -3.59 7.18
C TYR A 69 19.86 -3.63 6.33
N GLN A 70 20.91 -2.95 6.80
CA GLN A 70 22.27 -3.33 6.43
C GLN A 70 22.58 -4.66 7.11
N ASP A 71 22.45 -5.74 6.33
CA ASP A 71 23.01 -7.06 6.60
C ASP A 71 24.55 -6.96 6.60
N GLU A 72 25.11 -6.41 7.67
CA GLU A 72 26.53 -6.52 7.98
C GLU A 72 26.71 -7.39 9.23
N GLY A 73 26.83 -8.70 8.99
CA GLY A 73 27.74 -9.60 9.71
C GLY A 73 27.36 -10.06 11.12
N ASP A 74 27.38 -11.38 11.30
CA ASP A 74 27.42 -12.14 12.56
C ASP A 74 26.16 -12.15 13.45
N ASP A 75 25.08 -12.74 12.94
CA ASP A 75 23.91 -13.15 13.74
C ASP A 75 24.07 -14.51 14.46
N GLU A 76 25.26 -15.14 14.45
CA GLU A 76 25.46 -16.45 15.09
C GLU A 76 25.71 -16.40 16.62
N ASP A 77 25.96 -15.23 17.22
CA ASP A 77 26.36 -15.12 18.64
C ASP A 77 25.65 -14.00 19.44
N MET A 78 24.45 -13.57 18.99
CA MET A 78 23.65 -12.57 19.70
C MET A 78 22.74 -13.25 20.75
N SER A 79 22.98 -12.94 22.03
CA SER A 79 22.06 -13.29 23.12
C SER A 79 20.64 -12.82 22.78
N PRO A 80 19.58 -13.62 23.06
CA PRO A 80 18.18 -13.24 22.84
C PRO A 80 17.81 -11.86 23.37
N ASP A 81 18.46 -11.43 24.46
CA ASP A 81 18.27 -10.11 25.07
C ASP A 81 18.72 -8.96 24.16
N LYS A 82 19.84 -9.12 23.43
CA LYS A 82 20.34 -8.11 22.49
C LYS A 82 19.48 -8.00 21.23
N VAL A 83 18.91 -9.12 20.78
CA VAL A 83 17.96 -9.14 19.67
C VAL A 83 16.66 -8.42 20.08
N ALA A 84 16.16 -8.70 21.29
CA ALA A 84 14.99 -8.01 21.84
C ALA A 84 15.24 -6.50 22.02
N GLU A 85 16.41 -6.11 22.51
CA GLU A 85 16.80 -4.71 22.66
C GLU A 85 16.87 -3.98 21.30
N ARG A 86 17.43 -4.63 20.26
CA ARG A 86 17.49 -4.07 18.90
C ARG A 86 16.10 -3.85 18.30
N ILE A 87 15.19 -4.82 18.46
CA ILE A 87 13.80 -4.70 18.00
C ILE A 87 13.04 -3.62 18.78
N MET A 88 13.25 -3.52 20.10
CA MET A 88 12.66 -2.45 20.89
C MET A 88 13.13 -1.07 20.42
N LEU A 89 14.44 -0.88 20.21
CA LEU A 89 15.03 0.38 19.77
C LEU A 89 14.58 0.79 18.36
N ALA A 90 14.44 -0.17 17.44
CA ALA A 90 14.03 0.09 16.06
C ALA A 90 12.54 0.46 15.94
N THR A 91 11.66 -0.13 16.76
CA THR A 91 10.21 -0.11 16.48
C THR A 91 9.37 0.66 17.49
N GLY A 92 9.84 0.90 18.73
CA GLY A 92 8.94 1.51 19.72
C GLY A 92 9.49 1.90 21.10
N ALA A 93 10.78 1.77 21.37
CA ALA A 93 11.37 2.03 22.69
C ALA A 93 11.17 3.47 23.18
N THR A 94 10.94 4.43 22.28
CA THR A 94 10.72 5.84 22.60
C THR A 94 9.24 6.25 22.63
N MET A 95 8.31 5.35 22.30
CA MET A 95 6.88 5.67 22.22
C MET A 95 6.23 5.70 23.60
N SER A 96 5.31 6.64 23.81
CA SER A 96 4.43 6.63 24.98
C SER A 96 3.51 5.40 24.95
N LEU A 97 3.07 4.92 26.11
CA LEU A 97 2.14 3.79 26.22
C LEU A 97 0.85 4.00 25.42
N ASP A 98 0.34 5.24 25.39
CA ASP A 98 -0.85 5.59 24.62
C ASP A 98 -0.59 5.55 23.11
N GLU A 99 0.61 5.93 22.67
CA GLU A 99 1.02 5.86 21.27
C GLU A 99 1.20 4.41 20.83
N ALA A 100 1.85 3.59 21.66
CA ALA A 100 2.00 2.16 21.42
C ALA A 100 0.65 1.44 21.34
N ARG A 101 -0.31 1.81 22.20
CA ARG A 101 -1.68 1.26 22.17
C ARG A 101 -2.39 1.64 20.87
N ARG A 102 -2.30 2.91 20.45
CA ARG A 102 -2.89 3.38 19.19
C ARG A 102 -2.34 2.63 17.98
N VAL A 103 -1.02 2.45 17.92
CA VAL A 103 -0.37 1.71 16.82
C VAL A 103 -0.85 0.26 16.79
N LYS A 104 -0.89 -0.42 17.95
CA LYS A 104 -1.42 -1.78 18.05
C LYS A 104 -2.87 -1.87 17.57
N GLU A 105 -3.73 -0.94 17.98
CA GLU A 105 -5.13 -0.91 17.54
C GLU A 105 -5.27 -0.68 16.04
N ASN A 106 -4.43 0.18 15.45
CA ASN A 106 -4.39 0.39 14.00
C ASN A 106 -4.01 -0.88 13.25
N TYR A 107 -2.94 -1.57 13.67
CA TYR A 107 -2.54 -2.83 13.05
C TYR A 107 -3.60 -3.92 13.20
N LEU A 108 -4.25 -3.99 14.36
CA LEU A 108 -5.36 -4.92 14.58
C LEU A 108 -6.54 -4.60 13.65
N ALA A 109 -6.87 -3.33 13.45
CA ALA A 109 -7.93 -2.92 12.53
C ALA A 109 -7.59 -3.29 11.07
N LEU A 110 -6.33 -3.09 10.64
CA LEU A 110 -5.86 -3.48 9.31
C LEU A 110 -5.91 -5.00 9.10
N LEU A 111 -5.45 -5.79 10.09
CA LEU A 111 -5.53 -7.25 10.04
C LEU A 111 -6.98 -7.71 9.94
N THR A 112 -7.86 -7.16 10.78
CA THR A 112 -9.29 -7.51 10.77
C THR A 112 -9.94 -7.16 9.42
N LYS A 113 -9.56 -6.03 8.82
CA LYS A 113 -10.01 -5.64 7.48
C LYS A 113 -9.55 -6.63 6.42
N LEU A 114 -8.27 -7.03 6.43
CA LEU A 114 -7.72 -7.99 5.49
C LEU A 114 -8.42 -9.35 5.61
N GLU A 115 -8.64 -9.84 6.84
CA GLU A 115 -9.41 -11.06 7.08
C GLU A 115 -10.86 -10.97 6.61
N TYR A 116 -11.49 -9.80 6.82
CA TYR A 116 -12.85 -9.56 6.33
C TYR A 116 -12.89 -9.64 4.80
N GLN A 117 -11.98 -8.97 4.10
CA GLN A 117 -11.89 -8.98 2.64
C GLN A 117 -11.56 -10.38 2.07
N GLN A 118 -10.73 -11.17 2.75
CA GLN A 118 -10.50 -12.57 2.39
C GLN A 118 -11.77 -13.41 2.55
N LYS A 119 -12.51 -13.25 3.66
CA LYS A 119 -13.76 -13.98 3.91
C LYS A 119 -14.90 -13.56 2.99
N GLU A 120 -14.95 -12.29 2.60
CA GLU A 120 -15.87 -11.77 1.58
C GLU A 120 -15.52 -12.27 0.16
N GLY A 121 -14.31 -12.80 -0.02
CA GLY A 121 -13.83 -13.33 -1.30
C GLY A 121 -13.24 -12.25 -2.22
N GLU A 122 -12.96 -11.06 -1.70
CA GLU A 122 -12.28 -9.98 -2.45
C GLU A 122 -10.78 -10.26 -2.59
N LEU A 123 -10.16 -10.88 -1.58
CA LEU A 123 -8.74 -11.25 -1.55
C LEU A 123 -8.55 -12.77 -1.58
N VAL A 124 -7.59 -13.23 -2.39
CA VAL A 124 -7.15 -14.62 -2.47
C VAL A 124 -5.65 -14.70 -2.28
N ASP A 125 -5.15 -15.83 -1.75
CA ASP A 125 -3.72 -16.06 -1.69
C ASP A 125 -3.12 -16.12 -3.10
N LEU A 126 -2.00 -15.42 -3.27
CA LEU A 126 -1.36 -15.28 -4.57
C LEU A 126 -0.78 -16.61 -5.07
N THR A 127 -0.34 -17.49 -4.17
CA THR A 127 0.16 -18.83 -4.54
C THR A 127 -0.99 -19.69 -5.04
N GLU A 128 -2.10 -19.73 -4.31
CA GLU A 128 -3.31 -20.46 -4.71
C GLU A 128 -3.87 -19.93 -6.05
N ALA A 129 -3.97 -18.61 -6.21
CA ALA A 129 -4.44 -17.98 -7.44
C ALA A 129 -3.54 -18.34 -8.65
N LYS A 130 -2.21 -18.33 -8.47
CA LYS A 130 -1.26 -18.76 -9.49
C LYS A 130 -1.46 -20.23 -9.85
N GLU A 131 -1.59 -21.11 -8.87
CA GLU A 131 -1.79 -22.54 -9.09
C GLU A 131 -3.05 -22.80 -9.92
N VAL A 132 -4.18 -22.18 -9.55
CA VAL A 132 -5.44 -22.30 -10.29
C VAL A 132 -5.30 -21.75 -11.72
N LEU A 133 -4.66 -20.60 -11.89
CA LEU A 133 -4.42 -20.01 -13.21
C LEU A 133 -3.57 -20.93 -14.10
N PHE A 134 -2.45 -21.45 -13.58
CA PHE A 134 -1.59 -22.37 -14.32
C PHE A 134 -2.28 -23.71 -14.61
N ALA A 135 -3.12 -24.21 -13.70
CA ALA A 135 -3.93 -25.39 -13.93
C ALA A 135 -4.93 -25.16 -15.08
N CYS A 136 -5.64 -24.03 -15.08
CA CYS A 136 -6.58 -23.66 -16.14
C CYS A 136 -5.87 -23.47 -17.50
N ALA A 137 -4.73 -22.80 -17.52
CA ALA A 137 -3.93 -22.62 -18.72
C ALA A 137 -3.42 -23.97 -19.27
N ARG A 138 -2.95 -24.86 -18.39
CA ARG A 138 -2.53 -26.22 -18.78
C ARG A 138 -3.69 -27.02 -19.35
N GLN A 139 -4.87 -26.99 -18.71
CA GLN A 139 -6.06 -27.66 -19.20
C GLN A 139 -6.44 -27.17 -20.60
N SER A 140 -6.38 -25.85 -20.82
CA SER A 140 -6.64 -25.24 -22.13
C SER A 140 -5.63 -25.71 -23.18
N ARG A 141 -4.34 -25.71 -22.85
CA ARG A 141 -3.27 -26.20 -23.74
C ARG A 141 -3.49 -27.68 -24.09
N ASP A 142 -3.73 -28.53 -23.11
CA ASP A 142 -3.90 -29.97 -23.31
C ASP A 142 -5.18 -30.27 -24.12
N ALA A 143 -6.24 -29.46 -23.95
CA ALA A 143 -7.43 -29.52 -24.78
C ALA A 143 -7.12 -29.22 -26.26
N TRP A 144 -6.31 -28.19 -26.53
CA TRP A 144 -5.87 -27.88 -27.90
C TRP A 144 -4.95 -28.97 -28.48
N MET A 145 -4.02 -29.52 -27.72
CA MET A 145 -3.14 -30.60 -28.19
C MET A 145 -3.93 -31.86 -28.59
N ASN A 146 -5.02 -32.17 -27.89
CA ASN A 146 -5.89 -33.31 -28.18
C ASN A 146 -6.97 -33.02 -29.22
N TRP A 147 -7.19 -31.76 -29.58
CA TRP A 147 -8.26 -31.34 -30.48
C TRP A 147 -8.09 -31.85 -31.92
N PRO A 148 -6.89 -31.82 -32.56
CA PRO A 148 -6.67 -32.36 -33.90
C PRO A 148 -7.10 -33.82 -34.02
N ALA A 149 -6.73 -34.68 -33.07
CA ALA A 149 -7.08 -36.10 -33.08
C ALA A 149 -8.60 -36.35 -33.07
N ARG A 150 -9.38 -35.42 -32.51
CA ARG A 150 -10.85 -35.52 -32.43
C ARG A 150 -11.55 -34.94 -33.66
N VAL A 151 -11.07 -33.82 -34.18
CA VAL A 151 -11.78 -33.03 -35.21
C VAL A 151 -11.24 -33.28 -36.62
N ALA A 152 -9.95 -33.60 -36.77
CA ALA A 152 -9.35 -33.85 -38.07
C ALA A 152 -10.03 -34.99 -38.87
N PRO A 153 -10.44 -36.13 -38.26
CA PRO A 153 -11.15 -37.17 -38.99
C PRO A 153 -12.53 -36.72 -39.48
N LEU A 154 -13.23 -35.88 -38.71
CA LEU A 154 -14.54 -35.33 -39.08
C LEU A 154 -14.40 -34.36 -40.25
N MET A 155 -13.44 -33.43 -40.17
CA MET A 155 -13.14 -32.49 -41.26
C MET A 155 -12.66 -33.20 -42.53
N ALA A 156 -11.88 -34.28 -42.38
CA ALA A 156 -11.40 -35.08 -43.49
C ALA A 156 -12.55 -35.77 -44.24
N ALA A 157 -13.55 -36.26 -43.51
CA ALA A 157 -14.75 -36.85 -44.10
C ALA A 157 -15.58 -35.81 -44.88
N ASP A 158 -15.73 -34.59 -44.35
CA ASP A 158 -16.49 -33.52 -45.01
C ASP A 158 -15.81 -32.99 -46.28
N LEU A 159 -14.47 -33.01 -46.31
CA LEU A 159 -13.66 -32.47 -47.42
C LEU A 159 -13.17 -33.54 -48.41
N ASP A 160 -13.48 -34.82 -48.18
CA ASP A 160 -13.02 -35.97 -48.96
C ASP A 160 -11.48 -36.07 -49.07
N ILE A 161 -10.78 -35.83 -47.95
CA ILE A 161 -9.32 -35.87 -47.84
C ILE A 161 -8.91 -37.03 -46.93
N PRO A 162 -7.76 -37.70 -47.13
CA PRO A 162 -7.27 -38.71 -46.19
C PRO A 162 -7.13 -38.16 -44.76
N ALA A 163 -7.77 -38.83 -43.79
CA ALA A 163 -7.80 -38.41 -42.39
C ALA A 163 -6.40 -38.29 -41.76
N ASP A 164 -5.47 -39.17 -42.12
CA ASP A 164 -4.09 -39.14 -41.62
C ASP A 164 -3.38 -37.84 -42.02
N ARG A 165 -3.55 -37.41 -43.27
CA ARG A 165 -2.95 -36.17 -43.79
C ARG A 165 -3.57 -34.92 -43.16
N MET A 166 -4.89 -34.92 -42.96
CA MET A 166 -5.56 -33.81 -42.26
C MET A 166 -5.08 -33.69 -40.80
N THR A 167 -4.95 -34.83 -40.10
CA THR A 167 -4.50 -34.86 -38.70
C THR A 167 -3.06 -34.39 -38.58
N GLU A 168 -2.17 -34.82 -39.47
CA GLU A 168 -0.76 -34.39 -39.52
C GLU A 168 -0.65 -32.87 -39.68
N VAL A 169 -1.33 -32.30 -40.67
CA VAL A 169 -1.29 -30.86 -40.97
C VAL A 169 -1.87 -30.04 -39.81
N LEU A 170 -3.04 -30.42 -39.29
CA LEU A 170 -3.66 -29.70 -38.18
C LEU A 170 -2.82 -29.77 -36.90
N THR A 171 -2.22 -30.92 -36.60
CA THR A 171 -1.34 -31.07 -35.44
C THR A 171 -0.14 -30.11 -35.53
N ALA A 172 0.49 -30.02 -36.70
CA ALA A 172 1.61 -29.09 -36.90
C ALA A 172 1.20 -27.62 -36.70
N HIS A 173 0.04 -27.21 -37.23
CA HIS A 173 -0.45 -25.83 -37.08
C HIS A 173 -0.85 -25.51 -35.64
N VAL A 174 -1.52 -26.43 -34.94
CA VAL A 174 -1.92 -26.24 -33.54
C VAL A 174 -0.70 -26.17 -32.64
N HIS A 175 0.31 -27.03 -32.84
CA HIS A 175 1.56 -26.94 -32.08
C HIS A 175 2.26 -25.61 -32.30
N LYS A 176 2.37 -25.14 -33.54
CA LYS A 176 2.94 -23.82 -33.85
C LYS A 176 2.20 -22.69 -33.14
N GLN A 177 0.85 -22.73 -33.13
CA GLN A 177 0.03 -21.73 -32.45
C GLN A 177 0.27 -21.73 -30.94
N ILE A 178 0.31 -22.90 -30.32
CA ILE A 178 0.56 -23.04 -28.87
C ILE A 178 1.97 -22.54 -28.53
N SER A 179 2.97 -22.85 -29.35
CA SER A 179 4.34 -22.33 -29.16
C SER A 179 4.38 -20.81 -29.18
N LEU A 180 3.71 -20.17 -30.15
CA LEU A 180 3.64 -18.70 -30.22
C LEU A 180 2.94 -18.07 -29.01
N LEU A 181 1.89 -18.72 -28.49
CA LEU A 181 1.23 -18.26 -27.25
C LEU A 181 2.08 -18.43 -25.99
N GLY A 182 3.04 -19.37 -26.03
CA GLY A 182 3.96 -19.64 -24.92
C GLY A 182 5.13 -18.65 -24.82
N GLU A 183 5.32 -17.78 -25.81
CA GLU A 183 6.28 -16.67 -25.81
C GLU A 183 5.52 -15.35 -25.57
N PRO A 184 5.08 -15.06 -24.34
CA PRO A 184 4.39 -13.82 -24.08
C PRO A 184 5.37 -12.65 -24.18
N GLU A 185 5.11 -11.73 -25.11
CA GLU A 185 5.72 -10.39 -25.10
C GLU A 185 5.12 -9.58 -23.94
N PHE A 186 5.52 -9.90 -22.71
CA PHE A 186 5.21 -9.06 -21.55
C PHE A 186 6.09 -7.82 -21.61
N TYR A 187 5.63 -6.79 -22.30
CA TYR A 187 6.11 -5.43 -22.07
C TYR A 187 5.46 -4.94 -20.78
N ILE A 188 6.16 -5.06 -19.66
CA ILE A 188 5.81 -4.28 -18.47
C ILE A 188 6.01 -2.82 -18.90
N THR A 189 4.91 -2.14 -19.19
CA THR A 189 4.94 -0.69 -19.38
C THR A 189 4.99 -0.13 -17.97
N GLU A 190 6.19 0.25 -17.53
CA GLU A 190 6.34 1.07 -16.32
C GLU A 190 5.70 2.43 -16.63
N GLU A 191 4.48 2.65 -16.11
CA GLU A 191 3.87 3.98 -15.94
C GLU A 191 4.00 4.42 -14.48
#